data_AF-A0A972LUZ2-F1
#
_entry.id   AF-A0A972LUZ2-F1
#
_cell.length_a   1.000
_cell.length_b   1.000
_cell.length_c   1.000
_cell.angle_alpha   90.00
_cell.angle_beta   90.00
_cell.angle_gamma   90.00
#
_symmetry.space_group_name_H-M   'P 1'
#
loop_
_entity.id
_entity.type
_entity.pdbx_description
1 polymer ?
#
loop_
_entity_poly.entity_id
_entity_poly.type
_entity_poly.pdbx_seq_one_letter_code
_entity_poly.pdbx_strand_id
1 'polypeptide(L)'
;MAHPERKKTFVDPKVQGALVRRLVLHWLSFLLVASLVTFCLQVLSNPFRSISEHVGQLWWTHGPFLLVMVFLLPVFVLDTIKMSHRFVGPIYRLRQVILEIAQGDPPPRLKFRDFDFWQGMADDFNRMVDQLTTRDEKTVDYETEGADAEKTAEKTTNKTTEAN
;
A
#
# COMPACT_ATOMS: atom_id res chain seq x y z
N MET A 1 4.56 35.91 2.91
CA MET A 1 4.27 34.77 2.02
C MET A 1 4.26 33.52 2.89
N ALA A 2 3.08 32.94 3.15
CA ALA A 2 2.97 31.78 4.02
C ALA A 2 3.26 30.51 3.20
N HIS A 3 4.36 29.83 3.51
CA HIS A 3 4.59 28.48 3.01
C HIS A 3 3.55 27.55 3.63
N PRO A 4 2.76 26.80 2.85
CA PRO A 4 1.90 25.77 3.42
C PRO A 4 2.79 24.71 4.05
N GLU A 5 2.68 24.55 5.38
CA GLU A 5 3.35 23.50 6.13
C GLU A 5 2.99 22.15 5.52
N ARG A 6 3.99 21.43 4.99
CA ARG A 6 3.82 20.03 4.57
C ARG A 6 3.39 19.23 5.80
N LYS A 7 2.11 18.86 5.86
CA LYS A 7 1.59 17.87 6.81
C LYS A 7 2.47 16.63 6.72
N LYS A 8 3.28 16.41 7.75
CA LYS A 8 4.12 15.22 7.92
C LYS A 8 3.20 14.01 7.91
N THR A 9 3.24 13.26 6.83
CA THR A 9 2.53 12.00 6.64
C THR A 9 3.19 10.92 7.52
N PHE A 10 2.96 11.01 8.83
CA PHE A 10 3.05 9.85 9.73
C PHE A 10 1.84 8.97 9.40
N VAL A 11 1.96 8.24 8.30
CA VAL A 11 0.91 7.37 7.79
C VAL A 11 0.86 6.13 8.68
N ASP A 12 -0.03 6.18 9.66
CA ASP A 12 -0.50 5.09 10.49
C ASP A 12 0.54 4.40 11.41
N PRO A 13 0.87 4.99 12.57
CA PRO A 13 1.80 4.41 13.55
C PRO A 13 1.32 3.05 14.09
N LYS A 14 0.04 2.69 13.94
CA LYS A 14 -0.50 1.40 14.39
C LYS A 14 0.00 0.25 13.51
N VAL A 15 -0.06 0.41 12.18
CA VAL A 15 0.40 -0.62 11.23
C VAL A 15 1.92 -0.76 11.29
N GLN A 16 2.62 0.36 11.41
CA GLN A 16 4.08 0.38 11.53
C GLN A 16 4.56 -0.26 12.83
N GLY A 17 3.91 0.05 13.96
CA GLY A 17 4.20 -0.61 15.23
C GLY A 17 3.96 -2.12 15.18
N ALA A 18 2.92 -2.56 14.48
CA ALA A 18 2.67 -3.99 14.27
C ALA A 18 3.77 -4.67 13.43
N LEU A 19 4.23 -4.03 12.35
CA LEU A 19 5.31 -4.54 11.49
C LEU A 19 6.65 -4.57 12.24
N VAL A 20 7.01 -3.48 12.93
CA VAL A 20 8.24 -3.40 13.72
C VAL A 20 8.23 -4.43 14.84
N ARG A 21 7.11 -4.57 15.58
CA ARG A 21 6.98 -5.60 16.61
C ARG A 21 7.16 -6.99 16.05
N ARG A 22 6.53 -7.31 14.91
CA ARG A 22 6.73 -8.62 14.26
C ARG A 22 8.19 -8.80 13.86
N LEU A 23 8.82 -7.82 13.24
CA LEU A 23 10.23 -7.89 12.84
C LEU A 23 11.14 -8.15 14.05
N VAL A 24 10.98 -7.37 15.12
CA VAL A 24 11.77 -7.54 16.36
C VAL A 24 11.52 -8.91 16.98
N LEU A 25 10.27 -9.39 17.02
CA LEU A 25 9.97 -10.73 17.55
C LEU A 25 10.64 -11.83 16.73
N HIS A 26 10.58 -11.79 15.40
CA HIS A 26 11.28 -12.76 14.56
C HIS A 26 12.81 -12.67 14.75
N TRP A 27 13.34 -11.46 14.90
CA TRP A 27 14.77 -11.24 15.15
C TRP A 27 15.21 -11.86 16.48
N LEU A 28 14.46 -11.62 17.56
CA LEU A 28 14.73 -12.20 18.87
C LEU A 28 14.55 -13.73 18.87
N SER A 29 13.52 -14.24 18.20
CA SER A 29 13.33 -15.69 18.03
C SER A 29 14.48 -16.33 17.27
N PHE A 30 14.96 -15.69 16.19
CA PHE A 30 16.12 -16.16 15.44
C PHE A 30 17.36 -16.22 16.33
N LEU A 31 17.65 -15.15 17.08
CA LEU A 31 18.79 -15.12 18.01
C LEU A 31 18.67 -16.20 19.09
N LEU A 32 17.48 -16.37 19.68
CA LEU A 32 17.22 -17.39 20.70
C LEU A 32 17.45 -18.80 20.15
N VAL A 33 16.90 -19.12 18.97
CA VAL A 33 17.06 -20.43 18.34
C VAL A 33 18.52 -20.66 17.97
N ALA A 34 19.21 -19.68 17.39
CA ALA A 34 20.63 -19.80 17.05
C ALA A 34 21.49 -20.01 18.31
N SER A 35 21.23 -19.28 19.40
CA SER A 35 21.90 -19.46 20.68
C SER A 35 21.62 -20.85 21.28
N LEU A 36 20.40 -21.35 21.21
CA LEU A 36 20.05 -22.68 21.70
C LEU A 36 20.75 -23.78 20.89
N VAL A 37 20.74 -23.67 19.56
CA VAL A 37 21.40 -24.64 18.66
C VAL A 37 22.90 -24.66 18.92
N THR A 38 23.55 -23.49 18.97
CA THR A 38 25.00 -23.41 19.24
C THR A 38 25.36 -23.96 20.61
N PHE A 39 24.57 -23.67 21.64
CA PHE A 39 24.74 -24.25 22.98
C PHE A 39 24.61 -25.78 22.97
N CYS A 40 23.56 -26.32 22.35
CA CYS A 40 23.35 -27.77 22.24
C CYS A 40 24.52 -28.46 21.51
N LEU A 41 24.99 -27.88 20.41
CA LEU A 41 26.15 -28.40 19.68
C LEU A 41 27.43 -28.37 20.52
N GLN A 42 27.63 -27.33 21.33
CA GLN A 42 28.80 -27.20 22.19
C GLN A 42 28.80 -28.25 23.31
N VAL A 43 27.66 -28.44 23.98
CA VAL A 43 27.48 -29.47 25.01
C VAL A 43 27.68 -30.88 24.44
N LEU A 44 27.13 -31.15 23.25
CA LEU A 44 27.28 -32.45 22.60
C LEU A 44 28.73 -32.71 22.17
N SER A 45 29.45 -31.66 21.74
CA SER A 45 30.84 -31.76 21.33
C SER A 45 31.80 -31.98 22.50
N ASN A 46 31.53 -31.42 23.69
CA ASN A 46 32.42 -31.54 24.86
C ASN A 46 31.62 -31.57 26.19
N PRO A 47 30.99 -32.71 26.54
CA PRO A 47 30.06 -32.79 27.68
C PRO A 47 30.72 -32.66 29.06
N PHE A 48 32.05 -32.77 29.15
CA PHE A 48 32.80 -32.73 30.42
C PHE A 48 33.29 -31.33 30.85
N ARG A 49 33.07 -30.29 30.03
CA ARG A 49 33.45 -28.91 30.38
C ARG A 49 32.38 -28.22 31.21
N SER A 50 32.81 -27.29 32.07
CA SER A 50 31.89 -26.52 32.91
C SER A 50 30.99 -25.58 32.08
N ILE A 51 29.78 -25.28 32.55
CA ILE A 51 28.84 -24.38 31.86
C ILE A 51 29.43 -22.97 31.70
N SER A 52 30.21 -22.50 32.68
CA SER A 52 30.88 -21.19 32.62
C SER A 52 31.89 -21.10 31.48
N GLU A 53 32.65 -22.17 31.23
CA GLU A 53 33.62 -22.20 30.12
C GLU A 53 32.91 -22.22 28.77
N HIS A 54 31.78 -22.94 28.68
CA HIS A 54 30.95 -22.93 27.48
C HIS A 54 30.47 -21.51 27.14
N VAL A 55 29.92 -20.79 28.13
CA VAL A 55 29.43 -19.41 27.97
C VAL A 55 30.56 -18.46 27.59
N GLY A 56 31.71 -18.54 28.26
CA GLY A 56 32.86 -17.68 27.96
C GLY A 56 33.40 -17.87 26.55
N GLN A 57 33.52 -19.14 26.11
CA GLN A 57 33.94 -19.46 24.75
C GLN A 57 32.89 -19.00 23.71
N LEU A 58 31.60 -19.20 23.99
CA LEU A 58 30.51 -18.77 23.11
C LEU A 58 30.50 -17.25 22.93
N TRP A 59 30.72 -16.50 24.01
CA TRP A 59 30.84 -15.04 23.96
C TRP A 59 32.05 -14.58 23.14
N TRP A 60 33.21 -15.22 23.32
CA TRP A 60 34.41 -14.83 22.57
C TRP A 60 34.30 -15.14 21.07
N THR A 61 33.68 -16.27 20.72
CA THR A 61 33.51 -16.70 19.33
C THR A 61 32.36 -15.98 18.61
N HIS A 62 31.22 -15.82 19.27
CA HIS A 62 29.99 -15.30 18.65
C HIS A 62 29.64 -13.86 19.06
N GLY A 63 30.29 -13.31 20.07
CA GLY A 63 30.07 -11.93 20.55
C GLY A 63 30.18 -10.87 19.45
N PRO A 64 31.22 -10.87 18.61
CA PRO A 64 31.32 -9.93 17.49
C PRO A 64 30.13 -10.04 16.51
N PHE A 65 29.64 -11.25 16.26
CA PHE A 65 28.48 -11.48 15.39
C PHE A 65 27.17 -10.99 16.01
N LEU A 66 26.96 -11.24 17.31
CA LEU A 66 25.81 -10.71 18.06
C LEU A 66 25.82 -9.18 18.08
N LEU A 67 27.00 -8.57 18.24
CA LEU A 67 27.16 -7.12 18.17
C LEU A 67 26.72 -6.58 16.80
N VAL A 68 27.24 -7.17 15.71
CA VAL A 68 26.83 -6.80 14.34
C VAL A 68 25.31 -6.95 14.15
N MET A 69 24.71 -8.02 14.67
CA MET A 69 23.25 -8.23 14.58
C MET A 69 22.45 -7.15 15.30
N VAL A 70 22.91 -6.70 16.48
CA VAL A 70 22.26 -5.60 17.21
C VAL A 70 22.40 -4.28 16.44
N PHE A 71 23.56 -4.01 15.84
CA PHE A 71 23.77 -2.80 15.02
C PHE A 71 23.01 -2.82 13.69
N LEU A 72 22.76 -4.01 13.13
CA LEU A 72 21.95 -4.16 11.92
C LEU A 72 20.45 -4.00 12.18
N LEU A 73 19.96 -4.35 13.38
CA LEU A 73 18.54 -4.30 13.70
C LEU A 73 17.90 -2.91 13.41
N PRO A 74 18.48 -1.76 13.82
CA PRO A 74 17.98 -0.44 13.44
C PRO A 74 17.92 -0.22 11.93
N VAL A 75 18.90 -0.70 11.18
CA VAL A 75 18.93 -0.57 9.71
C VAL A 75 17.77 -1.32 9.08
N PHE A 76 17.53 -2.57 9.49
CA PHE A 76 16.41 -3.38 9.01
C PHE A 76 15.05 -2.79 9.41
N VAL A 77 14.92 -2.27 10.63
CA VAL A 77 13.70 -1.61 11.10
C VAL A 77 13.42 -0.36 10.25
N LEU A 78 14.42 0.49 10.04
CA LEU A 78 14.27 1.71 9.24
C LEU A 78 13.96 1.39 7.77
N ASP A 79 14.60 0.39 7.19
CA ASP A 79 14.34 -0.03 5.81
C ASP A 79 12.92 -0.58 5.66
N THR A 80 12.48 -1.44 6.58
CA THR A 80 11.11 -1.98 6.60
C THR A 80 10.06 -0.87 6.72
N ILE A 81 10.29 0.10 7.60
CA ILE A 81 9.40 1.26 7.77
C ILE A 81 9.36 2.10 6.48
N LYS A 82 10.51 2.38 5.86
CA LYS A 82 10.59 3.14 4.60
C LYS A 82 9.85 2.43 3.47
N MET A 83 10.03 1.12 3.34
CA MET A 83 9.31 0.32 2.37
C MET A 83 7.80 0.37 2.63
N SER A 84 7.38 0.19 3.90
CA SER A 84 5.97 0.31 4.29
C SER A 84 5.37 1.67 3.89
N HIS A 85 6.07 2.78 4.15
CA HIS A 85 5.63 4.13 3.76
C HIS A 85 5.41 4.28 2.24
N ARG A 86 6.25 3.65 1.42
CA ARG A 86 6.12 3.66 -0.05
C ARG A 86 4.86 2.93 -0.52
N PHE A 87 4.32 1.99 0.28
CA PHE A 87 3.04 1.36 -0.03
C PHE A 87 1.84 2.21 0.38
N VAL A 88 1.87 2.86 1.56
CA VAL A 88 0.66 3.51 2.07
C VAL A 88 0.31 4.82 1.34
N GLY A 89 1.31 5.55 0.84
CA GLY A 89 1.08 6.80 0.10
C GLY A 89 0.15 6.62 -1.11
N PRO A 90 0.48 5.71 -2.05
CA PRO A 90 -0.38 5.39 -3.20
C PRO A 90 -1.78 4.94 -2.81
N ILE A 91 -1.92 4.04 -1.83
CA ILE A 91 -3.22 3.52 -1.38
C ILE A 91 -4.09 4.62 -0.77
N TYR A 92 -3.50 5.51 0.02
CA TYR A 92 -4.23 6.64 0.58
C TYR A 92 -4.77 7.56 -0.53
N ARG A 93 -3.95 7.85 -1.54
CA ARG A 93 -4.38 8.68 -2.68
C ARG A 93 -5.47 8.01 -3.50
N LEU A 94 -5.38 6.69 -3.76
CA LEU A 94 -6.45 5.92 -4.40
C LEU A 94 -7.76 6.04 -3.62
N ARG A 95 -7.72 5.89 -2.29
CA ARG A 95 -8.92 6.04 -1.45
C ARG A 95 -9.54 7.43 -1.56
N GLN A 96 -8.72 8.49 -1.61
CA GLN A 96 -9.24 9.85 -1.79
C GLN A 96 -9.95 10.01 -3.14
N VAL A 97 -9.34 9.55 -4.22
CA VAL A 97 -9.95 9.61 -5.56
C VAL A 97 -11.26 8.83 -5.62
N ILE A 98 -11.33 7.65 -4.99
CA ILE A 98 -12.59 6.89 -4.90
C ILE A 98 -13.67 7.69 -4.15
N LEU A 99 -13.31 8.40 -3.07
CA LEU A 99 -14.26 9.21 -2.30
C LEU A 99 -14.73 10.45 -3.07
N GLU A 100 -13.85 11.11 -3.83
CA GLU A 100 -14.20 12.23 -4.72
C GLU A 100 -15.22 11.79 -5.78
N ILE A 101 -14.96 10.66 -6.46
CA ILE A 101 -15.89 10.08 -7.44
C ILE A 101 -17.24 9.74 -6.78
N ALA A 102 -17.22 9.14 -5.59
CA ALA A 102 -18.43 8.80 -4.84
C ALA A 102 -19.26 10.03 -4.43
N GLN A 103 -18.64 11.22 -4.36
CA GLN A 103 -19.31 12.49 -4.06
C GLN A 103 -19.86 13.17 -5.33
N GLY A 104 -19.65 12.58 -6.51
CA GLY A 104 -20.09 13.13 -7.79
C GLY A 104 -19.10 14.10 -8.42
N ASP A 105 -17.90 14.25 -7.87
CA ASP A 105 -16.85 15.05 -8.51
C ASP A 105 -16.32 14.35 -9.76
N PRO A 106 -15.94 15.11 -10.82
CA PRO A 106 -15.40 14.52 -12.05
C PRO A 106 -14.12 13.74 -11.73
N PRO A 107 -14.00 12.49 -12.21
CA PRO A 107 -12.93 11.60 -11.78
C PRO A 107 -11.55 12.11 -12.24
N PRO A 108 -10.64 12.47 -11.31
CA PRO A 108 -9.28 12.84 -11.71
C PRO A 108 -8.50 11.59 -12.12
N ARG A 109 -7.66 11.71 -13.16
CA ARG A 109 -6.75 10.61 -13.54
C ARG A 109 -5.76 10.32 -12.42
N LEU A 110 -5.76 9.08 -11.95
CA LEU A 110 -4.86 8.61 -10.92
C LEU A 110 -3.49 8.32 -11.54
N LYS A 111 -2.45 9.03 -11.09
CA LYS A 111 -1.06 8.76 -11.49
C LYS A 111 -0.17 8.65 -10.26
N PHE A 112 0.47 7.50 -10.06
CA PHE A 112 1.47 7.30 -9.02
C PHE A 112 2.86 7.71 -9.52
N ARG A 113 3.84 7.81 -8.61
CA ARG A 113 5.21 8.20 -8.98
C ARG A 113 5.95 7.02 -9.62
N ASP A 114 6.85 7.29 -10.57
CA ASP A 114 7.48 6.27 -11.44
C ASP A 114 8.14 5.08 -10.72
N PHE A 115 8.50 5.25 -9.44
CA PHE A 115 9.06 4.20 -8.61
C PHE A 115 8.04 3.51 -7.68
N ASP A 116 6.73 3.69 -7.81
CA ASP A 116 5.77 2.99 -6.95
C ASP A 116 5.34 1.65 -7.57
N PHE A 117 5.26 0.60 -6.74
CA PHE A 117 4.86 -0.75 -7.18
C PHE A 117 3.42 -0.83 -7.72
N TRP A 118 2.67 0.27 -7.66
CA TRP A 118 1.22 0.33 -7.89
C TRP A 118 0.82 0.94 -9.24
N GLN A 119 1.76 1.17 -10.16
CA GLN A 119 1.44 1.78 -11.46
C GLN A 119 0.37 0.99 -12.22
N GLY A 120 0.49 -0.34 -12.29
CA GLY A 120 -0.54 -1.16 -12.94
C GLY A 120 -1.94 -1.02 -12.31
N MET A 121 -2.02 -0.82 -10.98
CA MET A 121 -3.29 -0.56 -10.31
C MET A 121 -3.86 0.82 -10.66
N ALA A 122 -3.01 1.84 -10.84
CA ALA A 122 -3.47 3.14 -11.33
C ALA A 122 -4.01 3.03 -12.77
N ASP A 123 -3.31 2.29 -13.63
CA ASP A 123 -3.74 2.08 -15.01
C ASP A 123 -5.09 1.34 -15.09
N ASP A 124 -5.23 0.26 -14.31
CA ASP A 124 -6.48 -0.50 -14.21
C ASP A 124 -7.63 0.36 -13.66
N PHE A 125 -7.36 1.19 -12.64
CA PHE A 125 -8.33 2.12 -12.08
C PHE A 125 -8.77 3.17 -13.09
N ASN A 126 -7.82 3.80 -13.79
CA ASN A 126 -8.13 4.79 -14.83
C ASN A 126 -8.97 4.16 -15.96
N ARG A 127 -8.65 2.92 -16.36
CA ARG A 127 -9.42 2.21 -17.39
C ARG A 127 -10.84 1.93 -16.93
N MET A 128 -11.04 1.57 -15.66
CA MET A 128 -12.37 1.37 -15.08
C MET A 128 -13.17 2.68 -15.12
N VAL A 129 -12.57 3.78 -14.67
CA VAL A 129 -13.18 5.11 -14.70
C VAL A 129 -13.56 5.52 -16.12
N ASP A 130 -12.62 5.41 -17.09
CA ASP A 130 -12.87 5.75 -18.49
C ASP A 130 -14.08 4.98 -19.05
N GLN A 131 -14.25 3.70 -18.68
CA GLN A 131 -15.39 2.88 -19.12
C GLN A 131 -16.72 3.29 -18.48
N LEU A 132 -16.71 3.77 -17.23
CA LEU A 132 -17.92 4.26 -16.56
C LEU A 132 -18.34 5.61 -17.15
N THR A 133 -17.41 6.54 -17.33
CA THR A 133 -17.69 7.85 -17.95
C THR A 133 -18.19 7.71 -19.39
N THR A 134 -17.59 6.81 -20.19
CA THR A 134 -18.03 6.56 -21.58
C THR A 134 -19.45 5.98 -21.64
N ARG A 135 -19.87 5.22 -20.62
CA ARG A 135 -21.24 4.71 -20.54
C ARG A 135 -22.21 5.84 -20.24
N ASP A 136 -21.92 6.68 -19.25
CA ASP A 136 -22.78 7.81 -18.90
C ASP A 136 -22.99 8.75 -20.10
N GLU A 137 -21.91 9.08 -20.84
CA GLU A 137 -21.97 9.93 -22.03
C GLU A 137 -22.88 9.33 -23.13
N LYS A 138 -22.78 8.03 -23.39
CA LYS A 138 -23.67 7.33 -24.34
C LYS A 138 -25.13 7.35 -23.90
N THR A 139 -25.40 7.20 -22.60
CA THR A 139 -26.79 7.22 -22.10
C THR A 139 -27.46 8.57 -22.30
N VAL A 140 -26.71 9.66 -22.13
CA VAL A 140 -27.19 11.03 -22.36
C VAL A 140 -27.44 11.29 -23.86
N ASP A 141 -26.58 10.80 -24.74
CA ASP A 141 -26.78 10.92 -26.19
C ASP A 141 -28.08 10.22 -26.64
N TYR A 142 -28.41 9.04 -26.09
CA TYR A 142 -29.65 8.34 -26.41
C TYR A 142 -30.92 9.03 -25.88
N GLU A 143 -30.89 9.64 -24.69
CA GLU A 143 -32.03 10.41 -24.17
C GLU A 143 -32.26 11.72 -24.95
N THR A 144 -31.18 12.36 -25.39
CA THR A 144 -31.26 13.63 -26.14
C THR A 144 -31.75 13.37 -27.58
N GLU A 145 -31.22 12.34 -28.23
CA GLU A 145 -31.63 11.95 -29.59
C GLU A 145 -33.05 11.36 -29.63
N GLY A 146 -33.47 10.65 -28.56
CA GLY A 146 -34.84 10.17 -28.38
C GLY A 146 -35.85 11.30 -28.15
N ALA A 147 -35.52 12.29 -27.31
CA ALA A 147 -36.37 13.46 -27.05
C ALA A 147 -36.55 14.37 -28.28
N ASP A 148 -35.51 14.50 -29.11
CA ASP A 148 -35.57 15.26 -30.36
C ASP A 148 -36.34 14.51 -31.46
N ALA A 149 -36.24 13.17 -31.51
CA ALA A 149 -37.05 12.34 -32.40
C ALA A 149 -38.55 12.37 -32.03
N GLU A 150 -38.87 12.33 -30.73
CA GLU A 150 -40.25 12.38 -30.22
C GLU A 150 -40.91 13.75 -30.49
N LYS A 151 -40.20 14.86 -30.25
CA LYS A 151 -40.68 16.21 -30.63
C LYS A 151 -40.88 16.39 -32.13
N THR A 152 -40.04 15.76 -32.95
CA THR A 152 -40.14 15.83 -34.42
C THR A 152 -41.34 15.02 -34.93
N ALA A 153 -41.63 13.87 -34.32
CA ALA A 153 -42.82 13.08 -34.62
C ALA A 153 -44.12 13.82 -34.23
N GLU A 154 -44.17 14.42 -33.04
CA GLU A 154 -45.35 15.15 -32.55
C GLU A 154 -45.68 16.39 -33.39
N LYS A 155 -44.65 17.10 -33.87
CA LYS A 155 -44.80 18.24 -34.79
C LYS A 155 -45.29 17.83 -36.19
N THR A 156 -45.01 16.60 -36.62
CA THR A 156 -45.44 16.08 -37.91
C THR A 156 -46.90 15.62 -37.86
N THR A 157 -47.34 15.01 -36.74
CA THR A 157 -48.73 14.57 -36.53
C THR A 157 -49.71 15.73 -36.37
N ASN A 158 -49.34 16.82 -35.69
CA ASN A 158 -50.21 18.00 -35.59
C ASN A 158 -50.40 18.73 -36.92
N LYS A 159 -49.37 18.73 -37.80
CA LYS A 159 -49.48 19.31 -39.15
C LYS A 159 -50.44 18.57 -40.07
N THR A 160 -50.63 17.27 -39.88
CA THR A 160 -51.57 16.46 -40.68
C THR A 160 -53.01 16.62 -40.18
N THR A 161 -53.21 17.01 -38.93
CA THR A 161 -54.54 17.19 -38.32
C THR A 161 -55.14 18.57 -38.64
N GLU A 162 -54.32 19.59 -38.89
CA GLU A 162 -54.78 20.93 -39.31
C GLU A 162 -55.04 21.08 -40.82
N ALA A 163 -54.71 20.08 -41.63
CA ALA A 163 -54.83 20.11 -43.10
C ALA A 163 -56.11 19.44 -43.63
N ASN A 164 -57.06 19.08 -42.76
CA ASN A 164 -58.30 18.41 -43.12
C ASN A 164 -59.54 19.15 -42.57
#